data_AF-A0A915DHA2-F1
#
_entry.id   AF-A0A915DHA2-F1
#
_cell.length_a   1.000
_cell.length_b   1.000
_cell.length_c   1.000
_cell.angle_alpha   90.00
_cell.angle_beta   90.00
_cell.angle_gamma   90.00
#
_symmetry.space_group_name_H-M   'P 1'
#
loop_
_entity.id
_entity.type
_entity.pdbx_description
1 polymer ?
#
loop_
_entity_poly.entity_id
_entity_poly.type
_entity_poly.pdbx_seq_one_letter_code
_entity_poly.pdbx_strand_id
1 'polypeptide(L)'
;MLANYDPVLQALLASLFTWGVTALGAALVFVLPSNSKKFWVSEITLGTLDFLTFSHLDVSLGFAGGVMTAASFWSLLAPAIEISEVTMGSFAFIPVAVGFALGALFVHLSDNLIPR
;
A
#
# COMPACT_ATOMS: atom_id res chain seq x y z
N MET A 1 5.24 -19.32 -7.95
CA MET A 1 6.45 -19.79 -7.23
C MET A 1 7.31 -20.55 -8.21
N LEU A 2 8.60 -20.23 -8.30
CA LEU A 2 9.52 -20.98 -9.15
C LEU A 2 9.65 -22.39 -8.55
N ALA A 3 9.33 -23.42 -9.33
CA ALA A 3 9.48 -24.79 -8.88
C ALA A 3 10.97 -25.08 -8.60
N ASN A 4 11.26 -25.72 -7.45
CA ASN A 4 12.60 -26.10 -6.99
C ASN A 4 13.54 -24.99 -6.45
N TYR A 5 13.03 -23.81 -6.10
CA TYR A 5 13.84 -22.78 -5.41
C TYR A 5 13.38 -22.57 -3.97
N ASP A 6 14.35 -22.36 -3.07
CA ASP A 6 14.11 -22.08 -1.65
C ASP A 6 13.17 -20.86 -1.49
N PRO A 7 12.06 -20.97 -0.73
CA PRO A 7 11.17 -19.86 -0.43
C PRO A 7 11.88 -18.60 0.09
N VAL A 8 12.97 -18.76 0.84
CA VAL A 8 13.77 -17.64 1.37
C VAL A 8 14.45 -16.86 0.25
N LEU A 9 15.04 -17.56 -0.73
CA LEU A 9 15.66 -16.91 -1.89
C LEU A 9 14.59 -16.20 -2.75
N GLN A 10 13.42 -16.82 -2.93
CA GLN A 10 12.31 -16.19 -3.66
C GLN A 10 11.84 -14.90 -2.97
N ALA A 11 11.72 -14.92 -1.64
CA ALA A 11 11.35 -13.73 -0.87
C ALA A 11 12.42 -12.62 -0.96
N LEU A 12 13.70 -12.98 -0.95
CA LEU A 12 14.81 -12.03 -1.11
C LEU A 12 14.86 -11.42 -2.51
N LEU A 13 14.69 -12.22 -3.56
CA LEU A 13 14.65 -11.71 -4.94
C LEU A 13 13.42 -10.82 -5.15
N ALA A 14 12.27 -11.20 -4.59
CA ALA A 14 11.07 -10.38 -4.61
C ALA A 14 11.29 -9.03 -3.89
N SER A 15 11.93 -9.03 -2.71
CA SER A 15 12.17 -7.79 -1.96
C SER A 15 13.16 -6.86 -2.65
N LEU A 16 14.25 -7.39 -3.23
CA LEU A 16 15.19 -6.62 -4.05
C LEU A 16 14.53 -6.05 -5.30
N PHE A 17 13.65 -6.82 -5.93
CA PHE A 17 12.88 -6.34 -7.07
C PHE A 17 11.97 -5.16 -6.68
N THR A 18 11.23 -5.26 -5.58
CA THR A 18 10.38 -4.17 -5.08
C THR A 18 11.21 -2.92 -4.79
N TRP A 19 12.35 -3.06 -4.10
CA TRP A 19 13.28 -1.95 -3.86
C TRP A 19 13.80 -1.34 -5.16
N GLY A 20 14.10 -2.16 -6.17
CA GLY A 20 14.48 -1.72 -7.51
C GLY A 20 13.39 -0.87 -8.16
N VAL A 21 12.14 -1.31 -8.12
CA VAL A 21 11.00 -0.54 -8.64
C VAL A 21 10.82 0.78 -7.88
N THR A 22 10.96 0.78 -6.55
CA THR A 22 10.92 2.01 -5.75
C THR A 22 12.04 2.99 -6.11
N ALA A 23 13.27 2.50 -6.27
CA ALA A 23 14.41 3.31 -6.67
C ALA A 23 14.23 3.90 -8.08
N LEU A 24 13.69 3.12 -9.03
CA LEU A 24 13.35 3.60 -10.36
C LEU A 24 12.26 4.68 -10.33
N GLY A 25 11.22 4.51 -9.50
CA GLY A 25 10.19 5.53 -9.29
C GLY A 25 10.75 6.84 -8.72
N ALA A 26 11.66 6.74 -7.74
CA ALA A 26 12.33 7.90 -7.17
C ALA A 26 13.28 8.60 -8.17
N ALA A 27 13.97 7.82 -9.03
CA ALA A 27 14.87 8.37 -10.04
C ALA A 27 14.16 9.25 -11.08
N LEU A 28 12.85 9.04 -11.31
CA LEU A 28 12.04 9.87 -12.22
C LEU A 28 11.98 11.35 -11.78
N VAL A 29 12.20 11.65 -10.49
CA VAL A 29 12.27 13.02 -9.96
C VAL A 29 13.38 13.85 -10.61
N PHE A 30 14.48 13.23 -11.05
CA PHE A 30 15.55 13.95 -11.74
C PHE A 30 15.19 14.39 -13.16
N VAL A 31 14.19 13.76 -13.78
CA VAL A 31 13.73 14.04 -15.15
C VAL A 31 12.54 15.00 -15.16
N LEU A 32 11.70 14.96 -14.11
CA LEU A 32 10.51 15.81 -13.99
C LEU A 32 10.86 17.18 -13.37
N PRO A 33 10.67 18.30 -14.09
CA PRO A 33 10.91 19.63 -13.54
C PRO A 33 9.95 19.91 -12.37
N SER A 34 10.47 20.43 -11.25
CA SER A 34 9.70 20.91 -10.09
C SER A 34 8.99 22.24 -10.40
N ASN A 35 8.20 22.31 -11.47
CA ASN A 35 7.46 23.51 -11.85
C ASN A 35 5.98 23.34 -11.53
N SER A 36 5.64 23.48 -10.26
CA SER A 36 4.29 23.78 -9.80
C SER A 36 4.34 25.09 -9.01
N LYS A 37 4.43 26.20 -9.75
CA LYS A 37 3.91 27.45 -9.23
C LYS A 37 2.45 27.18 -8.88
N LYS A 38 2.16 27.25 -7.59
CA LYS A 38 0.85 27.44 -6.99
C LYS A 38 0.25 28.73 -7.57
N PHE A 39 -0.23 28.65 -8.82
CA PHE A 39 -0.73 29.77 -9.61
C PHE A 39 -2.25 29.60 -9.63
N TRP A 40 -2.93 30.38 -8.79
CA TRP A 40 -4.38 30.60 -8.75
C TRP A 40 -5.26 29.49 -8.18
N VAL A 41 -5.33 29.42 -6.85
CA VAL A 41 -6.62 29.19 -6.16
C VAL A 41 -6.75 30.23 -5.06
N SER A 42 -6.77 31.50 -5.47
CA SER A 42 -7.46 32.55 -4.74
C SER A 42 -8.83 32.65 -5.42
N GLU A 43 -9.88 32.40 -4.67
CA GLU A 43 -11.29 32.53 -5.07
C GLU A 43 -11.80 31.48 -6.07
N ILE A 44 -12.43 30.42 -5.53
CA ILE A 44 -13.88 30.14 -5.70
C ILE A 44 -14.14 28.70 -5.20
N THR A 45 -14.74 28.61 -4.03
CA THR A 45 -15.29 27.39 -3.44
C THR A 45 -16.52 26.94 -4.23
N LEU A 46 -16.31 26.09 -5.23
CA LEU A 46 -17.35 25.26 -5.84
C LEU A 46 -16.84 23.81 -5.78
N GLY A 47 -17.24 23.10 -4.73
CA GLY A 47 -16.71 21.78 -4.33
C GLY A 47 -16.89 20.62 -5.32
N THR A 48 -17.26 20.90 -6.57
CA THR A 48 -17.46 19.92 -7.64
C THR A 48 -16.34 19.94 -8.69
N LEU A 49 -15.47 20.97 -8.70
CA LEU A 49 -14.35 21.11 -9.64
C LEU A 49 -12.97 20.73 -9.06
N ASP A 50 -12.92 20.24 -7.81
CA ASP A 50 -11.68 19.81 -7.14
C ASP A 50 -11.06 18.56 -7.80
N PHE A 51 -11.87 17.73 -8.47
CA PHE A 51 -11.37 16.58 -9.24
C PHE A 51 -10.47 16.98 -10.43
N LEU A 52 -10.62 18.19 -10.97
CA LEU A 52 -9.86 18.66 -12.13
C LEU A 52 -8.51 19.32 -11.73
N THR A 53 -8.33 19.70 -10.46
CA THR A 53 -7.08 20.29 -9.93
C THR A 53 -6.20 19.22 -9.27
N PHE A 54 -6.10 18.07 -9.91
CA PHE A 54 -5.38 16.92 -9.35
C PHE A 54 -3.89 17.02 -9.72
N SER A 55 -3.03 17.22 -8.72
CA SER A 55 -1.59 17.21 -8.96
C SER A 55 -1.13 15.79 -9.27
N HIS A 56 -0.09 15.64 -10.08
CA HIS A 56 0.52 14.35 -10.40
C HIS A 56 0.92 13.53 -9.14
N LEU A 57 1.26 14.22 -8.05
CA LEU A 57 1.53 13.61 -6.75
C LEU A 57 0.26 13.02 -6.11
N ASP A 58 -0.85 13.76 -6.11
CA ASP A 58 -2.12 13.29 -5.57
C ASP A 58 -2.64 12.08 -6.34
N VAL A 59 -2.40 12.01 -7.66
CA VAL A 59 -2.63 10.81 -8.50
C VAL A 59 -1.86 9.62 -7.98
N SER A 60 -0.56 9.79 -7.78
CA SER A 60 0.32 8.70 -7.38
C SER A 60 -0.03 8.19 -5.97
N LEU A 61 -0.35 9.09 -5.04
CA LEU A 61 -0.74 8.74 -3.67
C LEU A 61 -2.08 8.01 -3.62
N GLY A 62 -3.08 8.48 -4.39
CA GLY A 62 -4.37 7.80 -4.52
C GLY A 62 -4.25 6.42 -5.15
N PHE A 63 -3.45 6.28 -6.22
CA PHE A 63 -3.17 5.00 -6.86
C PHE A 63 -2.47 4.02 -5.91
N ALA A 64 -1.42 4.47 -5.20
CA ALA A 64 -0.70 3.64 -4.24
C ALA A 64 -1.61 3.15 -3.09
N GLY A 65 -2.44 4.03 -2.54
CA GLY A 65 -3.44 3.67 -1.54
C GLY A 65 -4.46 2.65 -2.07
N GLY A 66 -4.93 2.82 -3.31
CA GLY A 66 -5.85 1.88 -3.95
C GLY A 66 -5.25 0.49 -4.18
N VAL A 67 -4.03 0.41 -4.73
CA VAL A 67 -3.34 -0.87 -4.96
C VAL A 67 -3.10 -1.61 -3.65
N MET A 68 -2.68 -0.90 -2.59
CA MET A 68 -2.39 -1.52 -1.29
C MET A 68 -3.66 -2.11 -0.64
N THR A 69 -4.79 -1.42 -0.72
CA THR A 69 -6.06 -1.92 -0.15
C THR A 69 -6.61 -3.12 -0.93
N ALA A 70 -6.52 -3.12 -2.26
CA ALA A 70 -6.92 -4.26 -3.09
C ALA A 70 -6.03 -5.49 -2.83
N ALA A 71 -4.70 -5.32 -2.80
CA ALA A 71 -3.78 -6.42 -2.50
C ALA A 71 -4.03 -7.01 -1.10
N SER A 72 -4.36 -6.17 -0.11
CA SER A 72 -4.62 -6.61 1.26
C SER A 72 -5.77 -7.63 1.35
N PHE A 73 -6.84 -7.50 0.56
CA PHE A 73 -7.91 -8.48 0.60
C PHE A 73 -7.71 -9.64 -0.37
N TRP A 74 -7.36 -9.38 -1.63
CA TRP A 74 -7.31 -10.42 -2.67
C TRP A 74 -6.04 -11.27 -2.58
N SER A 75 -4.92 -10.70 -2.14
CA SER A 75 -3.64 -11.40 -2.07
C SER A 75 -3.25 -11.83 -0.65
N LEU A 76 -3.84 -11.25 0.39
CA LEU A 76 -3.54 -11.61 1.79
C LEU A 76 -4.75 -12.19 2.53
N LEU A 77 -5.85 -11.45 2.71
CA LEU A 77 -6.97 -11.92 3.56
C LEU A 77 -7.70 -13.15 3.00
N ALA A 78 -8.05 -13.15 1.70
CA ALA A 78 -8.72 -14.29 1.07
C ALA A 78 -7.91 -15.60 1.20
N PRO A 79 -6.63 -15.66 0.78
CA PRO A 79 -5.82 -16.86 0.98
C PRO A 79 -5.53 -17.16 2.46
N ALA A 80 -5.47 -16.16 3.35
CA ALA A 80 -5.32 -16.41 4.79
C ALA A 80 -6.55 -17.09 5.40
N ILE A 81 -7.76 -16.79 4.94
CA ILE A 81 -8.99 -17.46 5.36
C ILE A 81 -8.98 -18.91 4.88
N GLU A 82 -8.65 -19.15 3.60
CA GLU A 82 -8.56 -20.51 3.03
C GLU A 82 -7.57 -21.39 3.81
N ILE A 83 -6.41 -20.86 4.19
CA ILE A 83 -5.41 -21.59 5.01
C ILE A 83 -5.94 -21.83 6.44
N SER A 84 -6.68 -20.88 7.01
CA SER A 84 -7.24 -20.98 8.36
C SER A 84 -8.43 -21.95 8.46
N GLU A 85 -9.18 -22.14 7.37
CA GLU A 85 -10.27 -23.12 7.28
C GLU A 85 -9.79 -24.56 7.50
N VAL A 86 -8.56 -24.88 7.08
CA VAL A 86 -7.95 -26.22 7.27
C VAL A 86 -7.83 -26.59 8.75
N THR A 87 -7.67 -25.60 9.64
CA THR A 87 -7.43 -25.84 11.09
C THR A 87 -8.68 -25.64 11.94
N MET A 88 -9.53 -24.65 11.62
CA MET A 88 -10.66 -24.23 12.49
C MET A 88 -12.04 -24.34 11.83
N GLY A 89 -12.13 -24.87 10.59
CA GLY A 89 -13.41 -25.02 9.88
C GLY A 89 -14.18 -23.71 9.79
N SER A 90 -15.44 -23.70 10.23
CA SER A 90 -16.34 -22.53 10.16
C SER A 90 -15.87 -21.31 10.97
N PHE A 91 -14.92 -21.46 11.91
CA PHE A 91 -14.39 -20.35 12.72
C PHE A 91 -13.10 -19.74 12.16
N ALA A 92 -12.75 -20.00 10.90
CA ALA A 92 -11.55 -19.50 10.22
C ALA A 92 -11.41 -17.97 10.20
N PHE A 93 -12.51 -17.23 10.31
CA PHE A 93 -12.48 -15.77 10.34
C PHE A 93 -11.84 -15.22 11.63
N ILE A 94 -11.90 -15.96 12.75
CA ILE A 94 -11.40 -15.51 14.05
C ILE A 94 -9.87 -15.28 14.01
N PRO A 95 -9.02 -16.26 13.65
CA PRO A 95 -7.57 -16.05 13.64
C PRO A 95 -7.14 -14.97 12.64
N VAL A 96 -7.78 -14.89 11.47
CA VAL A 96 -7.49 -13.87 10.45
C VAL A 96 -7.86 -12.47 10.95
N ALA A 97 -9.04 -12.29 11.55
CA ALA A 97 -9.48 -11.02 12.09
C ALA A 97 -8.61 -10.56 13.27
N VAL A 98 -8.26 -11.47 14.17
CA VAL A 98 -7.36 -11.18 15.30
C VAL A 98 -5.97 -10.77 14.80
N GLY A 99 -5.40 -11.49 13.84
CA GLY A 99 -4.12 -11.15 13.23
C GLY A 99 -4.12 -9.78 12.55
N PHE A 100 -5.16 -9.49 11.76
CA PHE A 100 -5.33 -8.20 11.09
C PHE A 100 -5.49 -7.05 12.10
N ALA A 101 -6.32 -7.23 13.13
CA ALA A 101 -6.53 -6.23 14.18
C ALA A 101 -5.26 -5.98 15.01
N LEU A 102 -4.50 -7.02 15.35
CA LEU A 102 -3.21 -6.89 16.03
C LEU A 102 -2.19 -6.15 15.17
N GLY A 103 -2.14 -6.41 13.86
CA GLY A 103 -1.28 -5.68 12.93
C GLY A 103 -1.64 -4.19 12.84
N ALA A 104 -2.94 -3.88 12.75
CA ALA A 104 -3.43 -2.50 12.75
C ALA A 104 -3.11 -1.78 14.07
N LEU A 105 -3.29 -2.47 15.21
CA LEU A 105 -2.94 -1.96 16.53
C LEU A 105 -1.43 -1.69 16.64
N PHE A 106 -0.59 -2.60 16.12
CA PHE A 106 0.87 -2.44 16.12
C PHE A 106 1.31 -1.18 15.36
N VAL A 107 0.75 -0.94 14.17
CA VAL A 107 1.06 0.26 13.39
C VAL A 107 0.57 1.52 14.12
N HIS A 108 -0.66 1.50 14.67
CA HIS A 108 -1.20 2.62 15.44
C HIS A 108 -0.35 2.97 16.67
N LEU A 109 0.13 1.96 17.40
CA LEU A 109 1.02 2.14 18.54
C LEU A 109 2.39 2.69 18.10
N SER A 110 2.93 2.20 16.98
CA SER A 110 4.19 2.69 16.42
C SER A 110 4.12 4.17 16.06
N ASP A 111 3.00 4.59 15.46
CA ASP A 111 2.75 6.00 15.11
C ASP A 111 2.59 6.91 16.34
N ASN A 112 2.05 6.37 17.44
CA ASN A 112 1.90 7.13 18.70
C ASN A 112 3.20 7.20 19.51
N LEU A 113 4.11 6.24 19.33
CA LEU A 113 5.38 6.19 20.06
C LEU A 113 6.45 7.12 19.47
N ILE A 114 6.41 7.37 18.16
CA ILE A 114 7.33 8.29 17.50
C ILE A 114 6.84 9.73 17.75
N PRO A 115 7.58 10.56 18.51
CA PRO A 115 7.22 11.95 18.69
C PRO A 115 7.36 12.68 17.35
N ARG A 116 6.31 13.39 16.95
CA ARG A 116 6.28 14.24 15.76
C ARG A 116 7.00 15.56 15.99
#